data_AF-A0ABD2X2Y6-F1
#
_entry.id   AF-A0ABD2X2Y6-F1
#
_cell.length_a   1.000
_cell.length_b   1.000
_cell.length_c   1.000
_cell.angle_alpha   90.00
_cell.angle_beta   90.00
_cell.angle_gamma   90.00
#
_symmetry.space_group_name_H-M   'P 1'
#
loop_
_entity.id
_entity.type
_entity.pdbx_description
1 polymer ?
#
loop_
_entity_poly.entity_id
_entity_poly.type
_entity_poly.pdbx_seq_one_letter_code
_entity_poly.pdbx_strand_id
1 'polypeptide(L)'
;MSSPGKQDSPSGSNKLLTFEATMSNIFNEISKCVSENEFKSAFKDMKISSSNLKKLHKLMETDLFNKMNEDLQELVSDESLVEGMSQLEKLIEETPFPKDEKLWRPPGNVTRHLKTLDAKKIIDESEILKKYIEEKNIENKRMMEDLNMKRKKVNVIGEKMKELLSLDLSELKGKIEFNRECVEQLIGKKSSN
;
A
#
# COMPACT_ATOMS: atom_id res chain seq x y z
N MET A 1 40.41 23.06 22.38
CA MET A 1 39.86 23.94 21.33
C MET A 1 38.56 23.31 20.87
N SER A 2 37.47 23.70 21.50
CA SER A 2 36.12 23.22 21.16
C SER A 2 35.54 24.19 20.14
N SER A 3 35.21 23.69 18.96
CA SER A 3 34.34 24.40 18.00
C SER A 3 32.89 24.29 18.48
N PRO A 4 32.19 25.40 18.77
CA PRO A 4 30.74 25.42 18.84
C PRO A 4 30.23 25.78 17.44
N GLY A 5 29.62 24.83 16.74
CA GLY A 5 29.32 25.02 15.33
C GLY A 5 28.20 24.14 14.81
N LYS A 6 26.99 24.40 15.32
CA LYS A 6 25.72 24.54 14.57
C LYS A 6 24.59 24.45 15.59
N GLN A 7 24.05 25.61 15.96
CA GLN A 7 22.71 25.66 16.49
C GLN A 7 21.78 25.22 15.36
N ASP A 8 21.10 24.11 15.57
CA ASP A 8 19.95 23.70 14.78
C ASP A 8 18.86 24.75 14.96
N SER A 9 18.82 25.72 14.06
CA SER A 9 17.65 26.56 13.86
C SER A 9 16.53 25.68 13.27
N PRO A 10 15.33 25.63 13.87
CA PRO A 10 14.23 24.85 13.31
C PRO A 10 13.88 25.46 11.95
N SER A 11 13.95 24.67 10.87
CA SER A 11 13.71 25.10 9.48
C SER A 11 12.24 25.40 9.16
N GLY A 12 11.42 25.72 10.15
CA GLY A 12 10.06 26.21 9.90
C GLY A 12 10.12 27.66 9.45
N SER A 13 9.29 28.00 8.46
CA SER A 13 8.69 29.34 8.24
C SER A 13 9.19 30.21 7.09
N ASN A 14 10.11 29.78 6.22
CA ASN A 14 10.51 30.71 5.13
C ASN A 14 9.33 31.02 4.18
N LYS A 15 8.43 30.06 3.93
CA LYS A 15 7.23 30.32 3.11
C LYS A 15 6.14 31.07 3.87
N LEU A 16 5.96 30.80 5.16
CA LEU A 16 4.98 31.51 5.98
C LEU A 16 5.36 33.00 6.12
N LEU A 17 6.64 33.28 6.39
CA LEU A 17 7.18 34.64 6.41
C LEU A 17 7.05 35.33 5.06
N THR A 18 7.29 34.59 3.95
CA THR A 18 7.11 35.13 2.60
C THR A 18 5.63 35.47 2.34
N PHE A 19 4.70 34.62 2.76
CA PHE A 19 3.27 34.86 2.64
C PHE A 19 2.85 36.10 3.44
N GLU A 20 3.26 36.19 4.71
CA GLU A 20 2.98 37.31 5.60
C GLU A 20 3.51 38.63 5.01
N ALA A 21 4.77 38.65 4.58
CA ALA A 21 5.38 39.83 3.97
C ALA A 21 4.66 40.24 2.67
N THR A 22 4.26 39.27 1.84
CA THR A 22 3.54 39.54 0.59
C THR A 22 2.17 40.14 0.85
N MET A 23 1.41 39.56 1.79
CA MET A 23 0.07 40.06 2.15
C MET A 23 0.14 41.44 2.79
N SER A 24 1.09 41.67 3.70
CA SER A 24 1.27 42.98 4.34
C SER A 24 1.62 44.06 3.31
N ASN A 25 2.45 43.74 2.29
CA ASN A 25 2.73 44.67 1.20
C ASN A 25 1.47 45.00 0.39
N ILE A 26 0.67 44.00 0.04
CA ILE A 26 -0.62 44.19 -0.67
C ILE A 26 -1.56 45.08 0.15
N PHE A 27 -1.64 44.88 1.47
CA PHE A 27 -2.47 45.71 2.35
C PHE A 27 -2.01 47.16 2.41
N ASN A 28 -0.71 47.40 2.38
CA ASN A 28 -0.16 48.75 2.29
C ASN A 28 -0.46 49.42 0.93
N GLU A 29 -0.51 48.65 -0.16
CA GLU A 29 -0.95 49.16 -1.46
C GLU A 29 -2.45 49.48 -1.47
N ILE A 30 -3.28 48.59 -0.91
CA ILE A 30 -4.73 48.79 -0.77
C ILE A 30 -5.02 50.02 0.10
N SER A 31 -4.34 50.19 1.23
CA SER A 31 -4.59 51.32 2.12
C SER A 31 -4.30 52.66 1.46
N LYS A 32 -3.37 52.70 0.49
CA LYS A 32 -2.96 53.87 -0.29
C LYS A 32 -3.62 53.97 -1.66
N CYS A 33 -4.58 53.11 -1.99
CA CYS A 33 -5.18 53.06 -3.32
C CYS A 33 -5.97 54.33 -3.67
N VAL A 34 -6.48 55.05 -2.67
CA VAL A 34 -7.19 56.31 -2.84
C VAL A 34 -6.23 57.47 -2.54
N SER A 35 -5.97 58.29 -3.56
CA SER A 35 -5.12 59.48 -3.37
C SER A 35 -5.80 60.55 -2.50
N GLU A 36 -5.00 61.40 -1.85
CA GLU A 36 -5.52 62.52 -1.04
C GLU A 36 -6.44 63.43 -1.87
N ASN A 37 -6.18 63.59 -3.18
CA ASN A 37 -6.98 64.42 -4.08
C ASN A 37 -8.33 63.80 -4.39
N GLU A 38 -8.38 62.50 -4.69
CA GLU A 38 -9.63 61.77 -4.91
C GLU A 38 -10.46 61.75 -3.63
N PHE A 39 -9.82 61.51 -2.48
CA PHE A 39 -10.48 61.58 -1.18
C PHE A 39 -11.11 62.95 -0.94
N LYS A 40 -10.37 64.05 -1.14
CA LYS A 40 -10.92 65.41 -1.00
C LYS A 40 -12.07 65.69 -1.96
N SER A 41 -11.99 65.17 -3.19
CA SER A 41 -13.04 65.36 -4.20
C SER A 41 -14.37 64.73 -3.79
N ALA A 42 -14.34 63.59 -3.07
CA ALA A 42 -15.53 62.92 -2.55
C ALA A 42 -16.26 63.72 -1.46
N PHE A 43 -15.56 64.62 -0.75
CA PHE A 43 -16.11 65.45 0.32
C PHE A 43 -16.31 66.92 -0.08
N LYS A 44 -16.27 67.24 -1.38
CA LYS A 44 -16.27 68.63 -1.88
C LYS A 44 -17.50 69.44 -1.45
N ASP A 45 -18.65 68.80 -1.28
CA ASP A 45 -19.90 69.46 -0.86
C ASP A 45 -20.00 69.64 0.66
N MET A 46 -19.09 69.03 1.42
CA MET A 46 -19.03 69.18 2.87
C MET A 46 -18.18 70.38 3.27
N LYS A 47 -18.63 71.15 4.26
CA LYS A 47 -17.88 72.29 4.83
C LYS A 47 -16.75 71.84 5.78
N ILE A 48 -15.94 70.86 5.36
CA ILE A 48 -14.78 70.38 6.11
C ILE A 48 -13.53 71.13 5.62
N SER A 49 -12.70 71.58 6.56
CA SER A 49 -11.44 72.24 6.18
C SER A 49 -10.49 71.26 5.49
N SER A 50 -9.72 71.75 4.51
CA SER A 50 -8.71 70.95 3.79
C SER A 50 -7.68 70.29 4.72
N SER A 51 -7.33 70.98 5.84
CA SER A 51 -6.45 70.44 6.87
C SER A 51 -7.07 69.23 7.59
N ASN A 52 -8.36 69.29 7.91
CA ASN A 52 -9.08 68.18 8.54
C ASN A 52 -9.26 67.01 7.57
N LEU A 53 -9.56 67.27 6.29
CA LEU A 53 -9.65 66.22 5.27
C LEU A 53 -8.31 65.48 5.08
N LYS A 54 -7.19 66.21 5.10
CA LYS A 54 -5.86 65.59 5.04
C LYS A 54 -5.56 64.70 6.25
N LYS A 55 -5.95 65.15 7.46
CA LYS A 55 -5.82 64.33 8.68
C LYS A 55 -6.70 63.08 8.61
N LEU A 56 -7.93 63.22 8.11
CA LEU A 56 -8.87 62.11 7.97
C LEU A 56 -8.39 61.08 6.94
N HIS A 57 -7.87 61.53 5.80
CA HIS A 57 -7.27 60.64 4.79
C HIS A 57 -6.11 59.83 5.36
N LYS A 58 -5.15 60.49 6.05
CA LYS A 58 -4.04 59.80 6.70
C LYS A 58 -4.50 58.83 7.80
N LEU A 59 -5.53 59.21 8.56
CA LEU A 59 -6.14 58.34 9.56
C LEU A 59 -6.71 57.09 8.89
N MET A 60 -7.47 57.26 7.80
CA MET A 60 -8.05 56.16 7.03
C MET A 60 -6.99 55.22 6.50
N GLU A 61 -5.91 55.71 5.87
CA GLU A 61 -4.81 54.86 5.37
C GLU A 61 -4.17 54.04 6.49
N THR A 62 -3.92 54.67 7.64
CA THR A 62 -3.24 54.04 8.78
C THR A 62 -4.14 53.01 9.46
N ASP A 63 -5.39 53.38 9.72
CA ASP A 63 -6.37 52.52 10.41
C ASP A 63 -6.71 51.30 9.55
N LEU A 64 -6.95 51.51 8.26
CA LEU A 64 -7.23 50.43 7.31
C LEU A 64 -6.05 49.45 7.21
N PHE A 65 -4.81 49.95 7.08
CA PHE A 65 -3.62 49.10 7.06
C PHE A 65 -3.47 48.30 8.36
N ASN A 66 -3.57 48.97 9.51
CA ASN A 66 -3.42 48.33 10.82
C ASN A 66 -4.46 47.24 11.03
N LYS A 67 -5.74 47.52 10.71
CA LYS A 67 -6.81 46.54 10.88
C LYS A 67 -6.62 45.32 9.99
N MET A 68 -6.29 45.51 8.71
CA MET A 68 -6.01 44.38 7.80
C MET A 68 -4.79 43.57 8.28
N ASN A 69 -3.76 44.24 8.79
CA ASN A 69 -2.57 43.56 9.28
C ASN A 69 -2.83 42.80 10.60
N GLU A 70 -3.65 43.34 11.50
CA GLU A 70 -4.13 42.62 12.69
C GLU A 70 -4.89 41.34 12.31
N ASP A 71 -5.81 41.43 11.36
CA ASP A 71 -6.59 40.27 10.92
C ASP A 71 -5.69 39.20 10.26
N LEU A 72 -4.63 39.62 9.57
CA LEU A 72 -3.60 38.70 9.05
C LEU A 72 -2.77 38.07 10.17
N GLN A 73 -2.42 38.82 11.21
CA GLN A 73 -1.72 38.24 12.36
C GLN A 73 -2.60 37.21 13.08
N GLU A 74 -3.90 37.45 13.19
CA GLU A 74 -4.84 36.47 13.72
C GLU A 74 -4.87 35.20 12.85
N LEU A 75 -4.93 35.36 11.52
CA LEU A 75 -4.90 34.24 10.58
C LEU A 75 -3.57 33.46 10.62
N VAL A 76 -2.44 34.14 10.76
CA VAL A 76 -1.10 33.52 10.83
C VAL A 76 -0.83 32.93 12.22
N SER A 77 -1.51 33.42 13.25
CA SER A 77 -1.48 32.84 14.60
C SER A 77 -2.41 31.63 14.74
N ASP A 78 -3.32 31.41 13.79
CA ASP A 78 -4.14 30.20 13.71
C ASP A 78 -3.23 28.98 13.52
N GLU A 79 -3.26 28.06 14.49
CA GLU A 79 -2.45 26.83 14.50
C GLU A 79 -2.63 26.02 13.22
N SER A 80 -3.83 26.06 12.61
CA SER A 80 -4.13 25.27 11.41
C SER A 80 -3.35 25.73 10.18
N LEU A 81 -3.14 27.04 9.99
CA LEU A 81 -2.39 27.56 8.86
C LEU A 81 -0.89 27.31 9.04
N VAL A 82 -0.38 27.53 10.25
CA VAL A 82 1.02 27.27 10.58
C VAL A 82 1.35 25.79 10.40
N GLU A 83 0.50 24.91 10.91
CA GLU A 83 0.67 23.46 10.74
C GLU A 83 0.59 23.06 9.27
N GLY A 84 -0.42 23.52 8.54
CA GLY A 84 -0.60 23.21 7.12
C GLY A 84 0.60 23.65 6.25
N MET A 85 1.14 24.84 6.50
CA MET A 85 2.33 25.34 5.82
C MET A 85 3.59 24.53 6.19
N SER A 86 3.74 24.16 7.46
CA SER A 86 4.87 23.32 7.90
C SER A 86 4.80 21.90 7.30
N GLN A 87 3.62 21.30 7.26
CA GLN A 87 3.40 20.01 6.61
C GLN A 87 3.69 20.08 5.12
N LEU A 88 3.28 21.16 4.45
CA LEU A 88 3.58 21.38 3.04
C LEU A 88 5.08 21.54 2.78
N GLU A 89 5.81 22.26 3.64
CA GLU A 89 7.26 22.38 3.57
C GLU A 89 7.94 21.01 3.69
N LYS A 90 7.56 20.21 4.70
CA LYS A 90 8.07 18.84 4.88
C LYS A 90 7.80 17.97 3.66
N LEU A 91 6.58 17.98 3.13
CA LEU A 91 6.23 17.20 1.94
C LEU A 91 7.09 17.57 0.74
N ILE A 92 7.37 18.86 0.53
CA ILE A 92 8.21 19.34 -0.58
C ILE A 92 9.67 18.90 -0.40
N GLU A 93 10.18 18.89 0.83
CA GLU A 93 11.53 18.40 1.14
C GLU A 93 11.66 16.87 1.00
N GLU A 94 10.67 16.13 1.49
CA GLU A 94 10.62 14.65 1.43
C GLU A 94 10.46 14.13 0.00
N THR A 95 9.91 14.95 -0.90
CA THR A 95 9.59 14.53 -2.26
C THR A 95 10.25 15.44 -3.31
N PRO A 96 11.58 15.39 -3.46
CA PRO A 96 12.27 16.14 -4.50
C PRO A 96 11.97 15.52 -5.87
N PHE A 97 11.14 16.19 -6.66
CA PHE A 97 10.77 15.74 -8.01
C PHE A 97 11.57 16.48 -9.09
N PRO A 98 11.97 15.81 -10.18
CA PRO A 98 12.47 16.48 -11.38
C PRO A 98 11.38 17.40 -11.96
N LYS A 99 11.76 18.61 -12.40
CA LYS A 99 10.81 19.61 -12.93
C LYS A 99 10.00 19.13 -14.14
N ASP A 100 10.51 18.13 -14.86
CA ASP A 100 9.93 17.66 -16.12
C ASP A 100 9.09 16.39 -15.96
N GLU A 101 8.99 15.83 -14.75
CA GLU A 101 8.26 14.60 -14.51
C GLU A 101 6.78 14.88 -14.20
N LYS A 102 5.89 14.27 -14.98
CA LYS A 102 4.46 14.40 -14.78
C LYS A 102 4.02 13.59 -13.58
N LEU A 103 3.90 14.27 -12.44
CA LEU A 103 3.39 13.67 -11.21
C LEU A 103 1.94 13.22 -11.36
N TRP A 104 1.61 12.12 -10.68
CA TRP A 104 0.24 11.64 -10.59
C TRP A 104 -0.65 12.70 -9.93
N ARG A 105 -1.86 12.88 -10.49
CA ARG A 105 -2.93 13.73 -9.97
C ARG A 105 -4.22 12.91 -9.96
N PRO A 106 -5.12 13.09 -8.99
CA PRO A 106 -6.37 12.35 -8.93
C PRO A 106 -7.14 12.46 -10.26
N PRO A 107 -7.52 11.33 -10.90
CA PRO A 107 -8.07 11.30 -12.26
C PRO A 107 -9.53 11.77 -12.35
N GLY A 108 -10.08 12.41 -11.31
CA GLY A 108 -11.50 12.78 -11.21
C GLY A 108 -12.48 11.59 -11.09
N ASN A 109 -11.98 10.36 -11.21
CA ASN A 109 -12.75 9.13 -11.04
C ASN A 109 -12.40 8.47 -9.71
N VAL A 110 -13.33 8.53 -8.76
CA VAL A 110 -13.17 8.01 -7.39
C VAL A 110 -12.91 6.50 -7.40
N THR A 111 -13.64 5.73 -8.20
CA THR A 111 -13.46 4.27 -8.30
C THR A 111 -12.05 3.91 -8.76
N ARG A 112 -11.48 4.68 -9.70
CA ARG A 112 -10.09 4.47 -10.15
C ARG A 112 -9.09 4.84 -9.07
N HIS A 113 -9.33 5.91 -8.32
CA HIS A 113 -8.46 6.33 -7.23
C HIS A 113 -8.41 5.29 -6.09
N LEU A 114 -9.57 4.79 -5.65
CA LEU A 114 -9.66 3.78 -4.58
C LEU A 114 -8.97 2.47 -4.97
N LYS A 115 -9.12 2.04 -6.23
CA LYS A 115 -8.41 0.86 -6.75
C LYS A 115 -6.89 0.96 -6.60
N THR A 116 -6.32 2.16 -6.72
CA THR A 116 -4.87 2.36 -6.57
C THR A 116 -4.43 2.29 -5.11
N LEU A 117 -5.26 2.76 -4.17
CA LEU A 117 -4.93 2.75 -2.74
C LEU A 117 -4.94 1.32 -2.16
N ASP A 118 -5.93 0.52 -2.57
CA ASP A 118 -6.04 -0.89 -2.16
C ASP A 118 -5.09 -1.82 -2.95
N ALA A 119 -4.50 -1.34 -4.05
CA ALA A 119 -3.70 -2.18 -4.94
C ALA A 119 -2.55 -2.89 -4.22
N LYS A 120 -1.84 -2.18 -3.33
CA LYS A 120 -0.71 -2.78 -2.59
C LYS A 120 -1.19 -3.91 -1.69
N LYS A 121 -2.27 -3.68 -0.93
CA LYS A 121 -2.85 -4.70 -0.05
C LYS A 121 -3.31 -5.92 -0.82
N ILE A 122 -3.97 -5.71 -1.97
CA ILE A 122 -4.41 -6.80 -2.85
C ILE A 122 -3.22 -7.59 -3.39
N ILE A 123 -2.13 -6.92 -3.77
CA ILE A 123 -0.90 -7.58 -4.24
C ILE A 123 -0.30 -8.43 -3.11
N ASP A 124 -0.14 -7.87 -1.92
CA ASP A 124 0.45 -8.56 -0.77
C ASP A 124 -0.36 -9.81 -0.39
N GLU A 125 -1.69 -9.70 -0.30
CA GLU A 125 -2.58 -10.84 -0.02
C GLU A 125 -2.55 -11.88 -1.15
N SER A 126 -2.47 -11.43 -2.41
CA SER A 126 -2.36 -12.34 -3.56
C SER A 126 -1.06 -13.13 -3.54
N GLU A 127 0.05 -12.54 -3.09
CA GLU A 127 1.33 -13.25 -2.96
C GLU A 127 1.29 -14.32 -1.86
N ILE A 128 0.64 -14.02 -0.73
CA ILE A 128 0.43 -14.98 0.36
C ILE A 128 -0.40 -16.17 -0.15
N LEU A 129 -1.49 -15.90 -0.87
CA LEU A 129 -2.36 -16.94 -1.40
C LEU A 129 -1.64 -17.82 -2.42
N LYS A 130 -0.81 -17.22 -3.30
CA LYS A 130 0.00 -17.99 -4.26
C LYS A 130 0.95 -18.97 -3.57
N LYS A 131 1.64 -18.54 -2.51
CA LYS A 131 2.53 -19.43 -1.74
C LYS A 131 1.76 -20.59 -1.13
N TYR A 132 0.60 -20.31 -0.52
CA TYR A 132 -0.25 -21.34 0.06
C TYR A 132 -0.74 -22.38 -0.97
N ILE A 133 -1.17 -21.91 -2.14
CA ILE A 133 -1.61 -22.79 -3.24
C ILE A 133 -0.46 -23.69 -3.70
N GLU A 134 0.75 -23.15 -3.82
CA GLU A 134 1.91 -23.94 -4.23
C GLU A 134 2.27 -25.02 -3.20
N GLU A 135 2.27 -24.68 -1.91
CA GLU A 135 2.47 -25.66 -0.83
C GLU A 135 1.45 -26.79 -0.91
N LYS A 136 0.17 -26.45 -1.10
CA LYS A 136 -0.90 -27.45 -1.23
C LYS A 136 -0.76 -28.29 -2.50
N ASN A 137 -0.32 -27.70 -3.61
CA ASN A 137 -0.07 -28.45 -4.85
C ASN A 137 1.09 -29.46 -4.68
N ILE A 138 2.17 -29.06 -4.00
CA ILE A 138 3.30 -29.96 -3.70
C ILE A 138 2.83 -31.12 -2.81
N GLU A 139 2.09 -30.82 -1.75
CA GLU A 139 1.55 -31.83 -0.84
C GLU A 139 0.65 -32.82 -1.59
N ASN A 140 -0.24 -32.31 -2.44
CA ASN A 140 -1.20 -33.12 -3.19
C ASN A 140 -0.50 -34.01 -4.25
N LYS A 141 0.54 -33.49 -4.92
CA LYS A 141 1.39 -34.29 -5.81
C LYS A 141 2.04 -35.45 -5.06
N ARG A 142 2.63 -35.18 -3.88
CA ARG A 142 3.24 -36.22 -3.04
C ARG A 142 2.23 -37.29 -2.62
N MET A 143 1.02 -36.88 -2.23
CA MET A 143 -0.03 -37.82 -1.87
C MET A 143 -0.47 -38.68 -3.05
N MET A 144 -0.63 -38.09 -4.24
CA MET A 144 -0.98 -38.81 -5.46
C MET A 144 0.08 -39.84 -5.87
N GLU A 145 1.36 -39.53 -5.71
CA GLU A 145 2.47 -40.46 -5.94
C GLU A 145 2.42 -41.65 -4.97
N ASP A 146 2.24 -41.40 -3.67
CA ASP A 146 2.11 -42.47 -2.66
C ASP A 146 0.88 -43.36 -2.92
N LEU A 147 -0.25 -42.74 -3.26
CA LEU A 147 -1.48 -43.45 -3.59
C LEU A 147 -1.28 -44.35 -4.82
N ASN A 148 -0.66 -43.84 -5.89
CA ASN A 148 -0.35 -44.63 -7.07
C ASN A 148 0.59 -45.79 -6.78
N MET A 149 1.60 -45.59 -5.92
CA MET A 149 2.49 -46.66 -5.48
C MET A 149 1.74 -47.75 -4.70
N LYS A 150 0.83 -47.36 -3.80
CA LYS A 150 -0.03 -48.30 -3.06
C LYS A 150 -0.97 -49.06 -3.99
N ARG A 151 -1.63 -48.39 -4.93
CA ARG A 151 -2.49 -49.03 -5.95
C ARG A 151 -1.72 -50.05 -6.79
N LYS A 152 -0.50 -49.70 -7.25
CA LYS A 152 0.36 -50.64 -7.98
C LYS A 152 0.67 -51.89 -7.15
N LYS A 153 1.03 -51.73 -5.86
CA LYS A 153 1.28 -52.86 -4.95
C LYS A 153 0.04 -53.76 -4.80
N VAL A 154 -1.14 -53.16 -4.59
CA VAL A 154 -2.40 -53.90 -4.47
C VAL A 154 -2.70 -54.68 -5.75
N ASN A 155 -2.54 -54.06 -6.92
CA ASN A 155 -2.74 -54.75 -8.21
C ASN A 155 -1.79 -55.93 -8.37
N VAL A 156 -0.49 -55.77 -8.06
CA VAL A 156 0.48 -56.87 -8.12
C VAL A 156 0.10 -58.02 -7.18
N ILE A 157 -0.36 -57.71 -5.97
CA ILE A 157 -0.84 -58.74 -5.02
C ILE A 157 -2.10 -59.42 -5.56
N GLY A 158 -3.04 -58.65 -6.12
CA GLY A 158 -4.26 -59.16 -6.72
C GLY A 158 -4.00 -60.12 -7.88
N GLU A 159 -3.08 -59.78 -8.78
CA GLU A 159 -2.67 -60.67 -9.88
C GLU A 159 -2.02 -61.95 -9.36
N LYS A 160 -1.08 -61.85 -8.40
CA LYS A 160 -0.48 -63.04 -7.76
C LYS A 160 -1.52 -63.93 -7.08
N MET A 161 -2.52 -63.35 -6.43
CA MET A 161 -3.59 -64.10 -5.79
C MET A 161 -4.46 -64.81 -6.81
N LYS A 162 -4.74 -64.16 -7.95
CA LYS A 162 -5.46 -64.76 -9.08
C LYS A 162 -4.67 -65.90 -9.71
N GLU A 163 -3.36 -65.74 -9.90
CA GLU A 163 -2.47 -66.81 -10.36
C GLU A 163 -2.50 -68.02 -9.41
N LEU A 164 -2.37 -67.79 -8.10
CA LEU A 164 -2.43 -68.85 -7.09
C LEU A 164 -3.78 -69.58 -7.07
N LEU A 165 -4.89 -68.87 -7.26
CA LEU A 165 -6.22 -69.46 -7.34
C LEU A 165 -6.47 -70.19 -8.65
N SER A 166 -5.76 -69.81 -9.72
CA SER A 166 -5.83 -70.47 -11.04
C SER A 166 -4.95 -71.70 -11.16
N LEU A 167 -4.05 -71.95 -10.19
CA LEU A 167 -3.29 -73.20 -10.12
C LEU A 167 -4.28 -74.35 -9.92
N ASP A 168 -4.33 -75.22 -10.92
CA ASP A 168 -5.23 -76.36 -10.92
C ASP A 168 -4.79 -77.39 -9.86
N LEU A 169 -5.45 -77.35 -8.71
CA LEU A 169 -5.25 -78.29 -7.61
C LEU A 169 -5.55 -79.74 -8.01
N SER A 170 -6.29 -79.96 -9.10
CA SER A 170 -6.60 -81.31 -9.58
C SER A 170 -5.38 -81.98 -10.21
N GLU A 171 -4.51 -81.23 -10.88
CA GLU A 171 -3.28 -81.76 -11.49
C GLU A 171 -2.24 -82.14 -10.42
N LEU A 172 -2.17 -81.35 -9.33
CA LEU A 172 -1.34 -81.66 -8.17
C LEU A 172 -1.89 -82.86 -7.39
N LYS A 173 -3.22 -82.95 -7.22
CA LYS A 173 -3.87 -84.08 -6.57
C LYS A 173 -3.68 -85.38 -7.35
N GLY A 174 -3.80 -85.34 -8.68
CA GLY A 174 -3.54 -86.49 -9.55
C GLY A 174 -2.08 -86.97 -9.49
N LYS A 175 -1.11 -86.05 -9.44
CA LYS A 175 0.31 -86.41 -9.24
C LYS A 175 0.58 -87.02 -7.86
N ILE A 176 -0.12 -86.56 -6.82
CA ILE A 176 -0.03 -87.13 -5.47
C ILE A 176 -0.63 -88.55 -5.42
N GLU A 177 -1.80 -88.76 -6.02
CA GLU A 177 -2.43 -90.08 -6.10
C GLU A 177 -1.58 -91.07 -6.91
N PHE A 178 -1.04 -90.65 -8.06
CA PHE A 178 -0.12 -91.48 -8.85
C PHE A 178 1.15 -91.86 -8.08
N ASN A 179 1.78 -90.89 -7.39
CA ASN A 179 2.96 -91.17 -6.57
C ASN A 179 2.65 -92.14 -5.42
N ARG A 180 1.47 -92.02 -4.81
CA ARG A 180 1.00 -92.95 -3.77
C ARG A 180 0.87 -94.36 -4.34
N GLU A 181 0.27 -94.51 -5.51
CA GLU A 181 0.10 -95.79 -6.19
C GLU A 181 1.45 -96.43 -6.56
N CYS A 182 2.40 -95.64 -7.07
CA CYS A 182 3.77 -96.11 -7.33
C CYS A 182 4.48 -96.59 -6.05
N VAL A 183 4.34 -95.88 -4.93
CA VAL A 183 4.93 -96.28 -3.64
C VAL A 183 4.29 -97.57 -3.13
N GLU A 184 2.97 -97.70 -3.21
CA GLU A 184 2.25 -98.92 -2.81
C GLU A 184 2.68 -100.13 -3.66
N GLN A 185 2.89 -99.97 -4.98
CA GLN A 185 3.42 -101.02 -5.85
C GLN A 185 4.88 -101.41 -5.53
N LEU A 186 5.72 -100.44 -5.16
CA LEU A 186 7.11 -100.69 -4.76
C LEU A 186 7.21 -101.43 -3.41
N ILE A 187 6.27 -101.17 -2.50
CA ILE A 187 6.18 -101.87 -1.21
C ILE A 187 5.57 -103.27 -1.39
N GLY A 188 4.53 -103.42 -2.21
CA GLY A 188 3.89 -104.71 -2.51
C GLY A 188 4.81 -105.72 -3.21
N LYS A 189 5.70 -105.26 -4.10
CA LYS A 189 6.69 -106.13 -4.77
C LYS A 189 7.78 -106.70 -3.86
N LYS A 190 7.95 -106.19 -2.64
CA LYS A 190 8.92 -106.75 -1.67
C LYS A 190 8.39 -107.95 -0.88
N SER A 191 7.10 -108.28 -0.97
CA SER A 191 6.47 -109.33 -0.14
C SER A 191 6.20 -110.66 -0.88
N SER A 192 6.75 -110.86 -2.09
CA SER A 192 6.59 -112.11 -2.88
C SER A 192 7.90 -112.67 -3.46
N ASN A 193 9.00 -112.55 -2.73
CA ASN A 193 10.20 -113.38 -2.93
C ASN A 193 10.61 -114.03 -1.61
#